data_AF-A0AAJ5TCE3-F1
#
_entry.id   AF-A0AAJ5TCE3-F1
#
_cell.length_a   1.000
_cell.length_b   1.000
_cell.length_c   1.000
_cell.angle_alpha   90.00
_cell.angle_beta   90.00
_cell.angle_gamma   90.00
#
_symmetry.space_group_name_H-M   'P 1'
#
loop_
_entity.id
_entity.type
_entity.pdbx_description
1 polymer ?
#
loop_
_entity_poly.entity_id
_entity_poly.type
_entity_poly.pdbx_seq_one_letter_code
_entity_poly.pdbx_strand_id
1 'polypeptide(L)'
;MLKFFNNLNNIVELKTNIKIIETENTDLFLADLFKYEYEAGAKVFELNSKTISIKDVILISNLTKFSDFFSLSTKNWLGDSIINNEYWAESLFFRNENIDKIVANINEKLGFPFLNYEIDNTKLIKAVFSVETDILINQHNFENLINIIFSTMKHTLIILKDLDYIKLDKLFKYSSLTFLILTNDFTKYISKFSELELISFYSNKTVVDVIDNLPIIRYFENIKNSPIDENELIYNSEEEKLVAKLDFYKIKTSFFK
;
A
#
# COMPACT_ATOMS: atom_id res chain seq x y z
N MET A 1 12.80 -9.28 9.48
CA MET A 1 13.83 -8.57 8.69
C MET A 1 13.35 -8.44 7.26
N LEU A 2 13.56 -7.26 6.67
CA LEU A 2 13.33 -6.99 5.26
C LEU A 2 14.68 -6.68 4.61
N LYS A 3 15.04 -7.38 3.54
CA LYS A 3 16.27 -7.09 2.78
C LYS A 3 15.89 -6.45 1.45
N PHE A 4 16.68 -5.47 1.03
CA PHE A 4 16.56 -4.83 -0.28
C PHE A 4 17.72 -5.27 -1.18
N PHE A 5 17.45 -5.34 -2.49
CA PHE A 5 18.45 -5.63 -3.53
C PHE A 5 19.20 -6.96 -3.31
N ASN A 6 18.62 -7.91 -2.57
CA ASN A 6 19.27 -9.12 -2.04
C ASN A 6 20.68 -8.87 -1.46
N ASN A 7 20.90 -7.71 -0.87
CA ASN A 7 22.19 -7.28 -0.37
C ASN A 7 22.17 -7.30 1.16
N LEU A 8 23.15 -7.98 1.78
CA LEU A 8 23.29 -8.03 3.24
C LEU A 8 23.59 -6.67 3.86
N ASN A 9 24.08 -5.71 3.08
CA ASN A 9 24.30 -4.35 3.53
C ASN A 9 23.01 -3.50 3.54
N ASN A 10 21.91 -4.01 2.95
CA ASN A 10 20.64 -3.32 2.84
C ASN A 10 19.54 -4.09 3.60
N ILE A 11 19.81 -4.37 4.88
CA ILE A 11 18.87 -5.06 5.77
C ILE A 11 18.23 -4.02 6.69
N VAL A 12 16.90 -4.09 6.79
CA VAL A 12 16.15 -3.34 7.80
C VAL A 12 15.45 -4.29 8.77
N GLU A 13 15.50 -3.94 10.04
CA GLU A 13 14.78 -4.61 11.10
C GLU A 13 13.33 -4.11 11.15
N LEU A 14 12.42 -5.08 11.14
CA LEU A 14 10.99 -4.86 11.29
C LEU A 14 10.61 -5.22 12.72
N LYS A 15 10.72 -4.26 13.65
CA LYS A 15 10.22 -4.42 15.04
C LYS A 15 8.69 -4.47 15.07
N THR A 16 8.06 -3.85 14.09
CA THR A 16 6.61 -3.84 13.87
C THR A 16 6.30 -4.19 12.41
N ASN A 17 5.02 -4.13 12.03
CA ASN A 17 4.60 -4.27 10.66
C ASN A 17 4.84 -3.02 9.80
N ILE A 18 5.47 -1.97 10.33
CA ILE A 18 5.72 -0.70 9.63
C ILE A 18 7.22 -0.40 9.59
N LYS A 19 7.68 0.11 8.45
CA LYS A 19 8.98 0.76 8.32
C LYS A 19 8.85 2.03 7.49
N ILE A 20 9.57 3.08 7.87
CA ILE A 20 9.68 4.35 7.16
C ILE A 20 11.05 4.40 6.51
N ILE A 21 11.12 4.61 5.20
CA ILE A 21 12.37 4.88 4.48
C ILE A 21 12.36 6.34 4.07
N GLU A 22 13.24 7.12 4.67
CA GLU A 22 13.48 8.48 4.22
C GLU A 22 14.51 8.50 3.08
N THR A 23 14.16 9.17 1.99
CA THR A 23 15.04 9.44 0.86
C THR A 23 14.77 10.81 0.26
N GLU A 24 15.79 11.45 -0.29
CA GLU A 24 15.62 12.74 -0.97
C GLU A 24 14.67 12.65 -2.17
N ASN A 25 14.61 11.49 -2.83
CA ASN A 25 13.76 11.27 -3.99
C ASN A 25 13.17 9.86 -3.96
N THR A 26 11.89 9.78 -3.59
CA THR A 26 11.13 8.52 -3.48
C THR A 26 10.93 7.84 -4.83
N ASP A 27 10.80 8.61 -5.91
CA ASP A 27 10.70 8.08 -7.27
C ASP A 27 12.02 7.45 -7.73
N LEU A 28 13.15 8.06 -7.42
CA LEU A 28 14.46 7.51 -7.72
C LEU A 28 14.72 6.20 -6.96
N PHE A 29 14.34 6.14 -5.67
CA PHE A 29 14.41 4.91 -4.90
C PHE A 29 13.60 3.78 -5.57
N LEU A 30 12.35 4.05 -5.95
CA LEU A 30 11.52 3.07 -6.66
C LEU A 30 12.14 2.67 -8.00
N ALA A 31 12.66 3.62 -8.77
CA ALA A 31 13.32 3.35 -10.03
C ALA A 31 14.54 2.44 -9.86
N ASP A 32 15.35 2.64 -8.81
CA ASP A 32 16.47 1.77 -8.49
C ASP A 32 16.02 0.34 -8.12
N LEU A 33 14.88 0.18 -7.44
CA LEU A 33 14.30 -1.15 -7.17
C LEU A 33 13.88 -1.85 -8.48
N PHE A 34 13.16 -1.15 -9.37
CA PHE A 34 12.77 -1.69 -10.67
C PHE A 34 13.97 -2.05 -11.54
N LYS A 35 14.97 -1.17 -11.57
CA LYS A 35 16.19 -1.35 -12.33
C LYS A 35 16.97 -2.57 -11.83
N TYR A 36 17.09 -2.74 -10.52
CA TYR A 36 17.71 -3.92 -9.95
C TYR A 36 17.03 -5.22 -10.41
N GLU A 37 15.70 -5.31 -10.35
CA GLU A 37 15.02 -6.55 -10.79
C GLU A 37 15.24 -6.84 -12.27
N TYR A 38 15.25 -5.79 -13.09
CA TYR A 38 15.48 -5.90 -14.52
C TYR A 38 16.91 -6.37 -14.83
N GLU A 39 17.91 -5.77 -14.20
CA GLU A 39 19.33 -6.05 -14.48
C GLU A 39 19.81 -7.36 -13.84
N ALA A 40 19.39 -7.65 -12.60
CA ALA A 40 19.84 -8.83 -11.86
C ALA A 40 19.00 -10.09 -12.15
N GLY A 41 17.81 -9.94 -12.75
CA GLY A 41 16.86 -11.05 -12.92
C GLY A 41 16.38 -11.66 -11.60
N ALA A 42 16.49 -10.91 -10.51
CA ALA A 42 16.18 -11.36 -9.15
C ALA A 42 15.15 -10.43 -8.50
N LYS A 43 14.28 -11.00 -7.66
CA LYS A 43 13.30 -10.24 -6.87
C LYS A 43 14.01 -9.30 -5.89
N VAL A 44 13.49 -8.09 -5.72
CA VAL A 44 14.20 -7.02 -5.00
C VAL A 44 14.06 -7.09 -3.49
N PHE A 45 12.99 -7.69 -2.97
CA PHE A 45 12.77 -7.79 -1.54
C PHE A 45 12.93 -9.23 -1.05
N GLU A 46 13.46 -9.40 0.16
CA GLU A 46 13.35 -10.62 0.93
C GLU A 46 12.66 -10.31 2.27
N LEU A 47 11.49 -10.89 2.51
CA LEU A 47 10.71 -10.73 3.74
C LEU A 47 10.38 -12.11 4.31
N ASN A 48 10.81 -12.40 5.54
CA ASN A 48 10.58 -13.70 6.20
C ASN A 48 10.98 -14.90 5.31
N SER A 49 12.17 -14.81 4.70
CA SER A 49 12.72 -15.81 3.76
C SER A 49 11.93 -16.00 2.46
N LYS A 50 10.94 -15.13 2.19
CA LYS A 50 10.24 -15.08 0.91
C LYS A 50 10.76 -13.93 0.06
N THR A 51 11.15 -14.24 -1.17
CA THR A 51 11.54 -13.23 -2.14
C THR A 51 10.29 -12.64 -2.81
N ILE A 52 10.15 -11.31 -2.83
CA ILE A 52 8.98 -10.57 -3.34
C ILE A 52 9.43 -9.64 -4.47
N SER A 53 8.73 -9.68 -5.60
CA SER A 53 9.02 -8.78 -6.71
C SER A 53 8.41 -7.41 -6.44
N ILE A 54 9.04 -6.32 -6.88
CA ILE A 54 8.42 -4.99 -6.86
C ILE A 54 7.09 -4.96 -7.63
N LYS A 55 6.91 -5.84 -8.63
CA LYS A 55 5.66 -5.98 -9.39
C LYS A 55 4.54 -6.63 -8.58
N ASP A 56 4.89 -7.41 -7.55
CA ASP A 56 3.95 -8.08 -6.64
C ASP A 56 3.57 -7.18 -5.45
N VAL A 57 4.20 -6.00 -5.32
CA VAL A 57 3.97 -5.04 -4.24
C VAL A 57 2.85 -4.08 -4.60
N ILE A 58 2.04 -3.76 -3.60
CA ILE A 58 0.99 -2.75 -3.74
C ILE A 58 1.58 -1.37 -3.49
N LEU A 59 1.64 -0.52 -4.51
CA LEU A 59 2.10 0.86 -4.41
C LEU A 59 0.91 1.82 -4.35
N ILE A 60 0.80 2.58 -3.27
CA ILE A 60 -0.21 3.63 -3.09
C ILE A 60 0.47 4.99 -2.99
N SER A 61 0.03 5.92 -3.82
CA SER A 61 0.50 7.30 -3.89
C SER A 61 -0.71 8.25 -4.01
N ASN A 62 -0.47 9.56 -4.00
CA ASN A 62 -1.51 10.57 -4.23
C ASN A 62 -2.17 10.49 -5.62
N LEU A 63 -1.63 9.70 -6.55
CA LEU A 63 -2.18 9.48 -7.89
C LEU A 63 -2.88 8.12 -8.03
N THR A 64 -2.88 7.30 -6.98
CA THR A 64 -3.49 5.97 -7.05
C THR A 64 -5.01 6.09 -6.99
N LYS A 65 -5.69 5.42 -7.92
CA LYS A 65 -7.13 5.46 -8.08
C LYS A 65 -7.79 4.30 -7.35
N PHE A 66 -9.02 4.49 -6.89
CA PHE A 66 -9.82 3.41 -6.31
C PHE A 66 -10.05 2.27 -7.31
N SER A 67 -10.24 2.61 -8.60
CA SER A 67 -10.43 1.62 -9.67
C SER A 67 -9.23 0.70 -9.88
N ASP A 68 -8.05 1.04 -9.39
CA ASP A 68 -6.87 0.16 -9.44
C ASP A 68 -7.07 -1.09 -8.55
N PHE A 69 -7.97 -1.00 -7.56
CA PHE A 69 -8.29 -2.07 -6.62
C PHE A 69 -9.68 -2.68 -6.81
N PHE A 70 -10.62 -1.94 -7.41
CA PHE A 70 -12.00 -2.35 -7.55
C PHE A 70 -12.40 -2.48 -9.02
N SER A 71 -12.89 -3.66 -9.39
CA SER A 71 -13.37 -3.95 -10.74
C SER A 71 -14.63 -4.81 -10.71
N LEU A 72 -15.44 -4.72 -11.76
CA LEU A 72 -16.63 -5.56 -11.96
C LEU A 72 -16.29 -6.97 -12.46
N SER A 73 -15.16 -7.52 -12.03
CA SER A 73 -14.79 -8.91 -12.33
C SER A 73 -15.19 -9.82 -11.17
N THR A 74 -15.56 -11.06 -11.47
CA THR A 74 -15.98 -12.04 -10.46
C THR A 74 -14.90 -12.40 -9.45
N LYS A 75 -13.62 -12.17 -9.81
CA LYS A 75 -12.47 -12.40 -8.91
C LYS A 75 -12.16 -11.21 -8.02
N ASN A 76 -12.76 -10.05 -8.29
CA ASN A 76 -12.55 -8.84 -7.50
C ASN A 76 -13.66 -8.70 -6.47
N TRP A 77 -13.33 -8.16 -5.31
CA TRP A 77 -14.28 -7.98 -4.20
C TRP A 77 -15.57 -7.26 -4.63
N LEU A 78 -15.50 -6.22 -5.48
CA LEU A 78 -16.68 -5.48 -5.90
C LEU A 78 -17.62 -6.35 -6.75
N GLY A 79 -17.09 -7.04 -7.75
CA GLY A 79 -17.88 -7.93 -8.61
C GLY A 79 -18.46 -9.11 -7.83
N ASP A 80 -17.65 -9.74 -6.97
CA ASP A 80 -18.11 -10.83 -6.10
C ASP A 80 -19.22 -10.37 -5.13
N SER A 81 -19.08 -9.18 -4.54
CA SER A 81 -20.09 -8.61 -3.64
C SER A 81 -21.43 -8.34 -4.33
N ILE A 82 -21.43 -7.97 -5.61
CA ILE A 82 -22.65 -7.80 -6.40
C ILE A 82 -23.28 -9.16 -6.72
N ILE A 83 -22.47 -10.13 -7.16
CA ILE A 83 -22.96 -11.48 -7.53
C ILE A 83 -23.59 -12.19 -6.34
N ASN A 84 -22.99 -12.05 -5.16
CA ASN A 84 -23.45 -12.69 -3.93
C ASN A 84 -24.54 -11.87 -3.21
N ASN A 85 -24.97 -10.74 -3.76
CA ASN A 85 -26.03 -9.94 -3.19
C ASN A 85 -27.38 -10.63 -3.40
N GLU A 86 -28.17 -10.77 -2.32
CA GLU A 86 -29.48 -11.44 -2.38
C GLU A 86 -30.47 -10.78 -3.36
N TYR A 87 -30.34 -9.48 -3.60
CA TYR A 87 -31.17 -8.75 -4.55
C TYR A 87 -30.73 -8.91 -6.01
N TRP A 88 -29.59 -9.55 -6.28
CA TRP A 88 -29.05 -9.75 -7.63
C TRP A 88 -29.48 -11.08 -8.30
N ALA A 89 -30.21 -11.95 -7.60
CA ALA A 89 -30.55 -13.29 -8.09
C ALA A 89 -31.20 -13.29 -9.50
N GLU A 90 -30.68 -14.12 -10.41
CA GLU A 90 -31.05 -14.20 -11.85
C GLU A 90 -32.55 -14.33 -12.12
N SER A 91 -33.28 -14.99 -11.22
CA SER A 91 -34.72 -15.18 -11.33
C SER A 91 -35.53 -13.89 -11.21
N LEU A 92 -34.95 -12.81 -10.68
CA LEU A 92 -35.63 -11.53 -10.47
C LEU A 92 -35.63 -10.63 -11.70
N PHE A 93 -34.64 -10.73 -12.59
CA PHE A 93 -34.49 -9.75 -13.67
C PHE A 93 -34.96 -10.23 -15.05
N PHE A 94 -34.72 -11.49 -15.44
CA PHE A 94 -34.82 -11.86 -16.86
C PHE A 94 -35.30 -13.28 -17.23
N ARG A 95 -35.78 -14.11 -16.29
CA ARG A 95 -36.57 -15.31 -16.67
C ARG A 95 -37.99 -14.88 -17.03
N ASN A 96 -38.15 -14.42 -18.28
CA ASN A 96 -39.41 -13.96 -18.81
C ASN A 96 -39.85 -14.88 -19.95
N GLU A 97 -41.03 -15.48 -19.84
CA GLU A 97 -41.65 -16.29 -20.90
C GLU A 97 -41.70 -15.56 -22.25
N ASN A 98 -41.69 -14.23 -22.25
CA ASN A 98 -41.66 -13.43 -23.47
C ASN A 98 -40.34 -13.55 -24.24
N ILE A 99 -39.19 -13.71 -23.56
CA ILE A 99 -37.90 -13.88 -24.24
C ILE A 99 -37.86 -15.25 -24.93
N ASP A 100 -38.32 -16.30 -24.24
CA ASP A 100 -38.40 -17.64 -24.82
C ASP A 100 -39.31 -17.66 -26.06
N LYS A 101 -40.44 -16.94 -26.02
CA LYS A 101 -41.33 -16.76 -27.17
C LYS A 101 -40.66 -16.01 -28.34
N ILE A 102 -39.84 -14.99 -28.06
CA ILE A 102 -39.08 -14.28 -29.11
C ILE A 102 -38.10 -15.23 -29.79
N VAL A 103 -37.34 -15.99 -28.99
CA VAL A 103 -36.37 -16.98 -29.51
C VAL A 103 -37.07 -18.03 -30.36
N ALA A 104 -38.17 -18.60 -29.86
CA ALA A 104 -38.96 -19.60 -30.58
C ALA A 104 -39.49 -19.06 -31.91
N ASN A 105 -40.06 -17.85 -31.93
CA ASN A 105 -40.60 -17.22 -33.15
C ASN A 105 -39.51 -16.98 -34.21
N ILE A 106 -38.33 -16.53 -33.79
CA ILE A 106 -37.20 -16.32 -34.70
C ILE A 106 -36.71 -17.65 -35.28
N ASN A 107 -36.52 -18.67 -34.44
CA ASN A 107 -36.08 -20.00 -34.88
C ASN A 107 -37.12 -20.67 -35.79
N GLU A 108 -38.40 -20.52 -35.49
CA GLU A 108 -39.50 -21.01 -36.34
C GLU A 108 -39.47 -20.36 -37.72
N LYS A 109 -39.30 -19.03 -37.78
CA LYS A 109 -39.15 -18.30 -39.06
C LYS A 109 -37.94 -18.74 -39.88
N LEU A 110 -36.85 -19.14 -39.23
CA LEU A 110 -35.63 -19.59 -39.89
C LEU A 110 -35.69 -21.09 -40.28
N GLY A 111 -36.56 -21.88 -39.63
CA GLY A 111 -36.72 -23.31 -39.88
C GLY A 111 -35.67 -24.20 -39.20
N PHE A 112 -34.84 -23.65 -38.31
CA PHE A 112 -33.85 -24.40 -37.52
C PHE A 112 -33.46 -23.63 -36.24
N PRO A 113 -32.89 -24.31 -35.22
CA PRO A 113 -32.43 -23.66 -33.99
C PRO A 113 -31.17 -22.84 -34.26
N PHE A 114 -31.34 -21.53 -34.47
CA PHE A 114 -30.24 -20.60 -34.74
C PHE A 114 -29.88 -19.76 -33.52
N LEU A 115 -30.90 -19.25 -32.82
CA LEU A 115 -30.78 -18.37 -31.67
C LEU A 115 -31.05 -19.14 -30.38
N ASN A 116 -30.18 -18.97 -29.40
CA ASN A 116 -30.34 -19.47 -28.03
C ASN A 116 -30.31 -18.29 -27.05
N TYR A 117 -31.04 -18.43 -25.94
CA TYR A 117 -30.99 -17.47 -24.85
C TYR A 117 -30.15 -18.00 -23.70
N GLU A 118 -29.08 -17.29 -23.38
CA GLU A 118 -28.19 -17.56 -22.26
C GLU A 118 -27.80 -16.22 -21.63
N ILE A 119 -27.84 -16.14 -20.30
CA ILE A 119 -27.43 -14.93 -19.55
C ILE A 119 -26.00 -15.12 -19.06
N ASP A 120 -25.14 -14.20 -19.44
CA ASP A 120 -23.79 -14.07 -18.89
C ASP A 120 -23.81 -13.00 -17.79
N ASN A 121 -23.85 -13.42 -16.52
CA ASN A 121 -23.90 -12.51 -15.37
C ASN A 121 -22.72 -11.52 -15.34
N THR A 122 -21.55 -11.93 -15.82
CA THR A 122 -20.37 -11.04 -15.82
C THR A 122 -20.57 -9.91 -16.81
N LYS A 123 -21.15 -10.20 -17.99
CA LYS A 123 -21.51 -9.17 -18.96
C LYS A 123 -22.67 -8.31 -18.46
N LEU A 124 -23.66 -8.91 -17.80
CA LEU A 124 -24.81 -8.19 -17.26
C LEU A 124 -24.40 -7.17 -16.19
N ILE A 125 -23.55 -7.55 -15.25
CA ILE A 125 -23.03 -6.63 -14.21
C ILE A 125 -22.35 -5.43 -14.87
N LYS A 126 -21.50 -5.66 -15.87
CA LYS A 126 -20.81 -4.59 -16.61
C LYS A 126 -21.74 -3.72 -17.45
N ALA A 127 -22.92 -4.21 -17.80
CA ALA A 127 -23.93 -3.45 -18.54
C ALA A 127 -24.81 -2.59 -17.61
N VAL A 128 -25.05 -3.05 -16.39
CA VAL A 128 -25.92 -2.37 -15.40
C VAL A 128 -25.13 -1.39 -14.53
N PHE A 129 -23.92 -1.77 -14.12
CA PHE A 129 -23.09 -0.97 -13.23
C PHE A 129 -21.92 -0.35 -13.98
N SER A 130 -21.58 0.88 -13.59
CA SER A 130 -20.34 1.55 -13.97
C SER A 130 -19.53 1.85 -12.73
N VAL A 131 -18.21 1.86 -12.88
CA VAL A 131 -17.28 2.23 -11.80
C VAL A 131 -16.73 3.59 -12.13
N GLU A 132 -16.82 4.51 -11.17
CA GLU A 132 -16.13 5.80 -11.25
C GLU A 132 -14.61 5.54 -11.16
N THR A 133 -13.89 5.85 -12.23
CA THR A 133 -12.46 5.55 -12.36
C THR A 133 -11.55 6.67 -11.90
N ASP A 134 -12.07 7.88 -11.65
CA ASP A 134 -11.25 9.04 -11.35
C ASP A 134 -11.21 9.41 -9.85
N ILE A 135 -11.82 8.60 -8.99
CA ILE A 135 -11.70 8.77 -7.54
C ILE A 135 -10.30 8.37 -7.07
N LEU A 136 -9.55 9.36 -6.59
CA LEU A 136 -8.25 9.16 -5.94
C LEU A 136 -8.41 8.66 -4.50
N ILE A 137 -7.43 7.87 -4.06
CA ILE A 137 -7.28 7.50 -2.66
C ILE A 137 -6.82 8.74 -1.87
N ASN A 138 -7.45 8.99 -0.73
CA ASN A 138 -7.19 10.09 0.17
C ASN A 138 -7.43 9.68 1.63
N GLN A 139 -7.22 10.62 2.55
CA GLN A 139 -7.39 10.39 3.99
C GLN A 139 -8.76 9.80 4.39
N HIS A 140 -9.85 10.20 3.73
CA HIS A 140 -11.20 9.81 4.10
C HIS A 140 -11.56 8.39 3.66
N ASN A 141 -11.02 7.93 2.53
CA ASN A 141 -11.39 6.66 1.92
C ASN A 141 -10.30 5.57 2.06
N PHE A 142 -9.07 5.93 2.42
CA PHE A 142 -7.94 5.00 2.56
C PHE A 142 -8.22 3.86 3.56
N GLU A 143 -8.79 4.18 4.74
CA GLU A 143 -9.12 3.14 5.74
C GLU A 143 -10.15 2.15 5.22
N ASN A 144 -11.14 2.63 4.47
CA ASN A 144 -12.14 1.77 3.85
C ASN A 144 -11.49 0.83 2.82
N LEU A 145 -10.57 1.37 2.00
CA LEU A 145 -9.81 0.56 1.06
C LEU A 145 -9.04 -0.57 1.77
N ILE A 146 -8.28 -0.24 2.81
CA ILE A 146 -7.51 -1.24 3.56
C ILE A 146 -8.44 -2.30 4.18
N ASN A 147 -9.52 -1.87 4.82
CA ASN A 147 -10.47 -2.78 5.46
C ASN A 147 -11.13 -3.74 4.47
N ILE A 148 -11.45 -3.27 3.27
CA ILE A 148 -12.11 -4.08 2.24
C ILE A 148 -11.12 -5.00 1.52
N ILE A 149 -10.01 -4.45 1.03
CA ILE A 149 -9.11 -5.19 0.15
C ILE A 149 -8.08 -5.99 0.95
N PHE A 150 -7.49 -5.40 1.99
CA PHE A 150 -6.31 -6.00 2.64
C PHE A 150 -6.64 -6.84 3.87
N SER A 151 -7.88 -6.82 4.38
CA SER A 151 -8.31 -7.68 5.49
C SER A 151 -8.19 -9.18 5.19
N THR A 152 -8.27 -9.56 3.91
CA THR A 152 -8.16 -10.95 3.46
C THR A 152 -6.77 -11.31 2.95
N MET A 153 -5.90 -10.31 2.73
CA MET A 153 -4.54 -10.52 2.23
C MET A 153 -3.60 -10.93 3.37
N LYS A 154 -2.66 -11.83 3.06
CA LYS A 154 -1.67 -12.33 4.02
C LYS A 154 -0.26 -12.09 3.50
N HIS A 155 0.59 -11.52 4.35
CA HIS A 155 2.01 -11.29 4.09
C HIS A 155 2.27 -10.39 2.87
N THR A 156 1.38 -9.44 2.61
CA THR A 156 1.52 -8.49 1.51
C THR A 156 2.37 -7.31 1.95
N LEU A 157 3.36 -6.97 1.13
CA LEU A 157 4.12 -5.74 1.26
C LEU A 157 3.37 -4.62 0.53
N ILE A 158 3.14 -3.51 1.23
CA ILE A 158 2.44 -2.32 0.73
C ILE A 158 3.39 -1.14 0.88
N ILE A 159 3.64 -0.44 -0.23
CA ILE A 159 4.42 0.79 -0.26
C ILE A 159 3.45 1.97 -0.24
N LEU A 160 3.60 2.84 0.75
CA LEU A 160 2.87 4.10 0.89
C LEU A 160 3.83 5.24 0.54
N LYS A 161 3.66 5.83 -0.64
CA LYS A 161 4.58 6.84 -1.19
C LYS A 161 4.02 8.25 -1.00
N ASP A 162 4.74 9.07 -0.24
CA ASP A 162 4.50 10.51 -0.06
C ASP A 162 3.06 10.83 0.38
N LEU A 163 2.52 10.00 1.29
CA LEU A 163 1.17 10.15 1.84
C LEU A 163 1.23 10.78 3.23
N ASP A 164 1.07 12.09 3.32
CA ASP A 164 1.23 12.84 4.59
C ASP A 164 0.09 12.61 5.60
N TYR A 165 -1.05 12.05 5.15
CA TYR A 165 -2.23 11.82 6.00
C TYR A 165 -2.22 10.49 6.76
N ILE A 166 -1.20 9.66 6.55
CA ILE A 166 -1.08 8.34 7.18
C ILE A 166 -0.72 8.51 8.66
N LYS A 167 -1.42 7.76 9.52
CA LYS A 167 -1.13 7.69 10.94
C LYS A 167 -0.70 6.27 11.33
N LEU A 168 0.43 6.15 12.03
CA LEU A 168 1.04 4.85 12.37
C LEU A 168 0.13 3.98 13.24
N ASP A 169 -0.56 4.59 14.21
CA ASP A 169 -1.53 3.93 15.12
C ASP A 169 -2.64 3.20 14.36
N LYS A 170 -3.06 3.72 13.22
CA LYS A 170 -4.07 3.08 12.36
C LYS A 170 -3.51 1.88 11.60
N LEU A 171 -2.25 1.95 11.19
CA LEU A 171 -1.58 0.89 10.43
C LEU A 171 -1.16 -0.30 11.30
N PHE A 172 -0.82 -0.08 12.59
CA PHE A 172 -0.44 -1.16 13.51
C PHE A 172 -1.54 -2.22 13.69
N LYS A 173 -2.81 -1.88 13.41
CA LYS A 173 -3.95 -2.81 13.49
C LYS A 173 -3.88 -3.94 12.46
N TYR A 174 -3.13 -3.77 11.37
CA TYR A 174 -3.06 -4.75 10.27
C TYR A 174 -1.76 -5.57 10.33
N SER A 175 -1.60 -6.37 11.37
CA SER A 175 -0.39 -7.16 11.64
C SER A 175 -0.03 -8.19 10.57
N SER A 176 -0.97 -8.59 9.72
CA SER A 176 -0.75 -9.52 8.60
C SER A 176 -0.09 -8.87 7.37
N LEU A 177 -0.06 -7.53 7.32
CA LEU A 177 0.49 -6.74 6.23
C LEU A 177 1.86 -6.19 6.65
N THR A 178 2.68 -5.79 5.70
CA THR A 178 3.91 -5.03 5.99
C THR A 178 3.83 -3.71 5.22
N PHE A 179 3.92 -2.59 5.92
CA PHE A 179 3.89 -1.26 5.35
C PHE A 179 5.28 -0.69 5.25
N LEU A 180 5.63 -0.21 4.06
CA LEU A 180 6.83 0.57 3.80
C LEU A 180 6.41 1.98 3.43
N ILE A 181 6.60 2.93 4.33
CA ILE A 181 6.34 4.36 4.06
C ILE A 181 7.57 4.94 3.39
N LEU A 182 7.43 5.45 2.17
CA LEU A 182 8.47 6.19 1.47
C LEU A 182 8.18 7.67 1.57
N THR A 183 9.16 8.44 2.03
CA THR A 183 9.00 9.87 2.22
C THR A 183 10.33 10.61 2.09
N ASN A 184 10.27 11.92 1.89
CA ASN A 184 11.41 12.81 2.03
C ASN A 184 11.55 13.43 3.43
N ASP A 185 10.59 13.17 4.32
CA ASP A 185 10.56 13.74 5.66
C ASP A 185 9.86 12.78 6.63
N PHE A 186 10.65 11.95 7.33
CA PHE A 186 10.08 10.98 8.27
C PHE A 186 9.36 11.64 9.46
N THR A 187 9.68 12.89 9.79
CA THR A 187 9.10 13.60 10.95
C THR A 187 7.60 13.83 10.82
N LYS A 188 7.04 13.68 9.62
CA LYS A 188 5.59 13.74 9.41
C LYS A 188 4.85 12.56 10.04
N TYR A 189 5.52 11.43 10.24
CA TYR A 189 4.91 10.17 10.65
C TYR A 189 5.16 9.82 12.10
N ILE A 190 6.30 10.25 12.65
CA ILE A 190 6.66 9.98 14.03
C ILE A 190 6.49 11.21 14.89
N SER A 191 6.24 10.96 16.16
CA SER A 191 6.06 11.97 17.20
C SER A 191 6.96 11.73 18.40
N LYS A 192 7.40 10.48 18.65
CA LYS A 192 8.15 10.08 19.85
C LYS A 192 9.53 9.52 19.53
N PHE A 193 10.44 9.59 20.48
CA PHE A 193 11.79 9.01 20.35
C PHE A 193 11.79 7.47 20.21
N SER A 194 10.82 6.78 20.81
CA SER A 194 10.63 5.33 20.68
C SER A 194 10.28 4.91 19.25
N GLU A 195 9.73 5.82 18.45
CA GLU A 195 9.36 5.57 17.06
C GLU A 195 10.54 5.74 16.08
N LEU A 196 11.70 6.22 16.55
CA LEU A 196 12.90 6.40 15.71
C LEU A 196 13.40 5.09 15.10
N GLU A 197 13.19 3.97 15.78
CA GLU A 197 13.59 2.64 15.30
C GLU A 197 12.73 2.15 14.12
N LEU A 198 11.64 2.86 13.79
CA LEU A 198 10.85 2.62 12.59
C LEU A 198 11.51 3.23 11.34
N ILE A 199 12.55 4.06 11.49
CA ILE A 199 13.16 4.80 10.39
C ILE A 199 14.35 4.04 9.83
N SER A 200 14.48 4.07 8.51
CA SER A 200 15.73 3.84 7.79
C SER A 200 15.97 4.99 6.81
N PHE A 201 17.22 5.17 6.43
CA PHE A 201 17.64 6.18 5.46
C PHE A 201 18.11 5.50 4.18
N TYR A 202 17.73 6.05 3.04
CA TYR A 202 18.27 5.62 1.76
C TYR A 202 19.06 6.72 1.07
N SER A 203 20.31 6.40 0.73
CA SER A 203 21.18 7.25 -0.07
C SER A 203 22.18 6.39 -0.84
N ASN A 204 22.52 6.78 -2.07
CA ASN A 204 23.53 6.13 -2.90
C ASN A 204 23.36 4.60 -3.02
N LYS A 205 22.13 4.11 -3.20
CA LYS A 205 21.79 2.67 -3.30
C LYS A 205 22.04 1.84 -2.04
N THR A 206 22.23 2.52 -0.91
CA THR A 206 22.38 1.91 0.40
C THR A 206 21.20 2.29 1.28
N VAL A 207 20.61 1.29 1.94
CA VAL A 207 19.60 1.48 2.99
C VAL A 207 20.30 1.29 4.32
N VAL A 208 20.32 2.32 5.15
CA VAL A 208 20.89 2.29 6.51
C VAL A 208 19.75 2.33 7.51
N ASP A 209 19.73 1.36 8.42
CA ASP A 209 18.65 1.24 9.39
C ASP A 209 18.98 1.88 10.74
N VAL A 210 17.96 2.46 11.40
CA VAL A 210 18.04 2.85 12.81
C VAL A 210 17.61 1.65 13.66
N ILE A 211 18.60 0.88 14.12
CA ILE A 211 18.36 -0.35 14.89
C ILE A 211 18.08 -0.03 16.37
N ASP A 212 18.73 1.00 16.90
CA ASP A 212 18.64 1.45 18.28
C ASP A 212 18.49 2.99 18.30
N ASN A 213 17.50 3.48 19.01
CA ASN A 213 17.23 4.92 19.16
C ASN A 213 18.13 5.59 20.20
N LEU A 214 18.77 4.84 21.10
CA LEU A 214 19.52 5.37 22.23
C LEU A 214 20.68 6.31 21.82
N PRO A 215 21.48 6.04 20.78
CA PRO A 215 22.51 6.98 20.33
C PRO A 215 21.92 8.32 19.87
N ILE A 216 20.74 8.30 19.24
CA ILE A 216 20.03 9.51 18.79
C ILE A 216 19.47 10.26 20.00
N ILE A 217 18.84 9.56 20.95
CA ILE A 217 18.36 10.14 22.21
C ILE A 217 19.50 10.87 22.92
N ARG A 218 20.65 10.21 23.11
CA ARG A 218 21.84 10.81 23.76
C ARG A 218 22.35 12.06 23.05
N TYR A 219 22.28 12.09 21.71
CA TYR A 219 22.62 13.29 20.95
C TYR A 219 21.71 14.47 21.32
N PHE A 220 20.39 14.24 21.41
CA PHE A 220 19.44 15.27 21.82
C PHE A 220 19.56 15.64 23.31
N GLU A 221 19.84 14.69 24.19
CA GLU A 221 20.09 14.94 25.63
C GLU A 221 21.28 15.89 25.81
N ASN A 222 22.36 15.71 25.04
CA ASN A 222 23.53 16.58 25.07
C ASN A 222 23.24 18.01 24.61
N ILE A 223 22.34 18.17 23.61
CA ILE A 223 21.94 19.49 23.10
C ILE A 223 21.01 20.20 24.10
N LYS A 224 20.02 19.48 24.64
CA LYS A 224 19.04 20.02 25.57
C LYS A 224 19.59 20.18 27.00
N ASN A 225 20.71 19.50 27.30
CA ASN A 225 21.29 19.38 28.64
C ASN A 225 20.27 18.85 29.66
N SER A 226 19.50 17.84 29.26
CA SER A 226 18.46 17.20 30.07
C SER A 226 18.24 15.75 29.61
N PRO A 227 17.87 14.83 30.52
CA PRO A 227 17.47 13.48 30.13
C PRO A 227 16.20 13.51 29.27
N ILE A 228 16.07 12.54 28.36
CA ILE A 228 14.91 12.40 27.47
C ILE A 228 14.29 11.02 27.68
N ASP A 229 12.98 10.98 27.91
CA ASP A 229 12.21 9.72 27.93
C ASP A 229 11.91 9.26 26.50
N GLU A 230 12.01 7.97 26.22
CA GLU A 230 11.74 7.43 24.87
C GLU A 230 10.31 7.72 24.39
N ASN A 231 9.34 7.87 25.30
CA ASN A 231 7.95 8.17 24.98
C ASN A 231 7.65 9.67 24.93
N GLU A 232 8.64 10.52 25.21
CA GLU A 232 8.54 11.97 25.05
C GLU A 232 8.33 12.34 23.58
N LEU A 233 7.59 13.43 23.34
CA LEU A 233 7.48 14.03 22.03
C LEU A 233 8.84 14.58 21.59
N ILE A 234 9.19 14.38 20.33
CA ILE A 234 10.42 14.90 19.73
C ILE A 234 10.40 16.45 19.75
N TYR A 235 9.23 17.03 19.50
CA TYR A 235 8.98 18.47 19.49
C TYR A 235 7.53 18.76 19.93
N ASN A 236 7.33 19.92 20.56
CA ASN A 236 6.03 20.39 21.03
C ASN A 236 5.50 21.60 20.23
N SER A 237 6.32 22.16 19.33
CA SER A 237 5.96 23.30 18.47
C SER A 237 6.53 23.14 17.06
N GLU A 238 5.99 23.88 16.09
CA GLU A 238 6.52 23.89 14.71
C GLU A 238 7.94 24.50 14.64
N GLU A 239 8.27 25.43 15.53
CA GLU A 239 9.61 26.01 15.63
C GLU A 239 10.62 24.94 16.12
N GLU A 240 10.27 24.20 17.17
CA GLU A 240 11.08 23.07 17.66
C GLU A 240 11.22 21.97 16.59
N LYS A 241 10.16 21.72 15.81
CA LYS A 241 10.19 20.76 14.70
C LYS A 241 11.23 21.14 13.65
N LEU A 242 11.32 22.42 13.27
CA LEU A 242 12.32 22.90 12.31
C LEU A 242 13.75 22.71 12.84
N VAL A 243 13.98 23.00 14.13
CA VAL A 243 15.28 22.77 14.77
C VAL A 243 15.62 21.28 14.80
N ALA A 244 14.68 20.44 15.26
CA ALA A 244 14.86 18.99 15.31
C ALA A 244 15.19 18.41 13.92
N LYS A 245 14.54 18.90 12.86
CA LYS A 245 14.84 18.50 11.47
C LYS A 245 16.29 18.77 11.07
N LEU A 246 16.84 19.93 11.44
CA LEU A 246 18.24 20.26 11.16
C LEU A 246 19.19 19.30 11.89
N ASP A 247 18.85 18.93 13.12
CA ASP A 247 19.63 17.98 13.90
C ASP A 247 19.54 16.56 13.35
N PHE A 248 18.35 16.11 12.95
CA PHE A 248 18.20 14.83 12.25
C PHE A 248 18.95 14.81 10.92
N TYR A 249 19.01 15.92 10.19
CA TYR A 249 19.83 15.99 8.98
C TYR A 249 21.31 15.76 9.29
N LYS A 250 21.85 16.38 10.35
CA LYS A 250 23.24 16.13 10.78
C LYS A 250 23.47 14.66 11.13
N ILE A 251 22.57 14.08 11.92
CA ILE A 251 22.60 12.66 12.31
C ILE A 251 22.57 11.77 11.05
N LYS A 252 21.63 12.00 10.14
CA LYS A 252 21.51 11.29 8.87
C LYS A 252 22.82 11.32 8.08
N THR A 253 23.44 12.49 7.92
CA THR A 253 24.71 12.60 7.18
C THR A 253 25.85 11.83 7.84
N SER A 254 25.80 11.58 9.15
CA SER A 254 26.81 10.77 9.84
C SER A 254 26.74 9.28 9.51
N PHE A 255 25.58 8.77 9.10
CA PHE A 255 25.41 7.37 8.68
C PHE A 255 26.04 7.05 7.32
N PHE A 256 26.35 8.07 6.51
CA PHE A 256 26.86 7.92 5.14
C PHE A 256 28.28 8.47 4.94
N LYS A 257 28.97 8.85 6.03
CA LYS A 257 30.38 9.29 6.03
C LYS A 257 31.28 8.15 6.48
#